data_AF-A0A397ANU9-F1
#
_entry.id   AF-A0A397ANU9-F1
#
_cell.length_a   1.000
_cell.length_b   1.000
_cell.length_c   1.000
_cell.angle_alpha   90.00
_cell.angle_beta   90.00
_cell.angle_gamma   90.00
#
_symmetry.space_group_name_H-M   'P 1'
#
loop_
_entity.id
_entity.type
_entity.pdbx_description
1 polymer ?
#
loop_
_entity_poly.entity_id
_entity_poly.type
_entity_poly.pdbx_seq_one_letter_code
_entity_poly.pdbx_strand_id
1 'polypeptide(L)'
;MAAEDHESLEEHMQLQRVFRILTIDVPDKRLARKLQVVEAKLAELYHASLSDSVVDAKTRDRHHRDGKRLEECKAAYLAERHKLHAGGQDDWLATHRISKDVLAEVLERLGMPVSAAEVEDMVWEVNDGLDGAVSWDEYKRSFLRCKHDKTCLEPTLLFHITCFVMYDRDCSGKVSMDDAMHMLFLKYGNHMEAEMEALFGKRLRDDEFVMTLTFPQVCKLHQSDYIHVHIGSTTRSRYVS
;
A
#
# COMPACT_ATOMS: atom_id res chain seq x y z
N MET A 1 -2.54 33.96 -15.04
CA MET A 1 -2.93 33.60 -13.67
C MET A 1 -3.04 32.10 -13.63
N ALA A 2 -2.03 31.42 -13.08
CA ALA A 2 -2.15 29.99 -12.79
C ALA A 2 -3.21 29.84 -11.70
N ALA A 3 -4.21 29.00 -11.92
CA ALA A 3 -5.02 28.53 -10.82
C ALA A 3 -4.04 27.84 -9.85
N GLU A 4 -3.89 28.36 -8.64
CA GLU A 4 -3.27 27.59 -7.57
C GLU A 4 -4.24 26.43 -7.31
N ASP A 5 -3.98 25.29 -7.96
CA ASP A 5 -4.72 24.05 -7.77
C ASP A 5 -4.46 23.57 -6.33
N HIS A 6 -5.28 24.08 -5.42
CA HIS A 6 -5.24 23.70 -4.02
C HIS A 6 -5.82 22.30 -3.86
N GLU A 7 -5.11 21.45 -3.12
CA GLU A 7 -5.64 20.17 -2.60
C GLU A 7 -7.02 20.41 -1.97
N SER A 8 -8.03 19.66 -2.40
CA SER A 8 -9.36 19.78 -1.80
C SER A 8 -9.34 19.25 -0.37
N LEU A 9 -10.22 19.75 0.50
CA LEU A 9 -10.32 19.23 1.87
C LEU A 9 -10.58 17.72 1.88
N GLU A 10 -11.40 17.23 0.94
CA GLU A 10 -11.67 15.81 0.78
C GLU A 10 -10.41 15.04 0.40
N GLU A 11 -9.65 15.51 -0.60
CA GLU A 11 -8.38 14.90 -1.00
C GLU A 11 -7.39 14.85 0.16
N HIS A 12 -7.30 15.93 0.94
CA HIS A 12 -6.45 15.98 2.12
C HIS A 12 -6.81 14.92 3.16
N MET A 13 -8.11 14.78 3.46
CA MET A 13 -8.60 13.76 4.37
C MET A 13 -8.34 12.34 3.84
N GLN A 14 -8.44 12.14 2.52
CA GLN A 14 -8.13 10.85 1.90
C GLN A 14 -6.64 10.53 1.97
N LEU A 15 -5.75 11.48 1.67
CA LEU A 15 -4.31 11.28 1.76
C LEU A 15 -3.88 10.95 3.20
N GLN A 16 -4.39 11.67 4.19
CA GLN A 16 -4.14 11.36 5.61
C GLN A 16 -4.62 9.95 5.96
N ARG A 17 -5.82 9.56 5.48
CA ARG A 17 -6.37 8.24 5.75
C ARG A 17 -5.52 7.12 5.13
N VAL A 18 -5.10 7.27 3.87
CA VAL A 18 -4.23 6.29 3.22
C VAL A 18 -2.87 6.23 3.90
N PHE A 19 -2.29 7.39 4.27
CA PHE A 19 -1.04 7.42 5.03
C PHE A 19 -1.16 6.68 6.37
N ARG A 20 -2.29 6.84 7.09
CA ARG A 20 -2.59 6.05 8.30
C ARG A 20 -2.68 4.55 8.00
N ILE A 21 -3.32 4.16 6.89
CA ILE A 21 -3.41 2.75 6.49
C ILE A 21 -1.99 2.17 6.29
N LEU A 22 -1.14 2.89 5.57
CA LEU A 22 0.21 2.46 5.25
C LEU A 22 1.16 2.51 6.46
N THR A 23 0.91 3.35 7.45
CA THR A 23 1.87 3.54 8.57
C THR A 23 1.41 2.94 9.90
N ILE A 24 0.12 2.65 10.06
CA ILE A 24 -0.47 2.16 11.30
C ILE A 24 -1.34 0.93 11.03
N ASP A 25 -2.39 1.03 10.21
CA ASP A 25 -3.43 -0.01 10.15
C ASP A 25 -2.89 -1.34 9.59
N VAL A 26 -2.06 -1.30 8.53
CA VAL A 26 -1.43 -2.51 7.96
C VAL A 26 -0.37 -3.08 8.92
N PRO A 27 0.60 -2.30 9.43
CA PRO A 27 1.55 -2.78 10.44
C PRO A 27 0.89 -3.37 11.69
N ASP A 28 -0.18 -2.76 12.22
CA ASP A 28 -0.89 -3.25 13.40
C ASP A 28 -1.60 -4.59 13.12
N LYS A 29 -2.29 -4.71 11.98
CA LYS A 29 -2.90 -5.99 11.56
C LYS A 29 -1.85 -7.10 11.44
N ARG A 30 -0.67 -6.80 10.89
CA ARG A 30 0.45 -7.76 10.81
C ARG A 30 0.95 -8.17 12.20
N LEU A 31 1.11 -7.21 13.11
CA LEU A 31 1.52 -7.50 14.49
C LEU A 31 0.47 -8.30 15.25
N ALA A 32 -0.82 -8.01 15.06
CA ALA A 32 -1.92 -8.76 15.65
C ALA A 32 -1.91 -10.24 15.22
N ARG A 33 -1.68 -10.53 13.93
CA ARG A 33 -1.50 -11.91 13.44
C ARG A 33 -0.29 -12.59 14.06
N LYS A 34 0.85 -11.89 14.15
CA LYS A 34 2.07 -12.41 14.79
C LYS A 34 1.86 -12.73 16.27
N LEU A 35 1.14 -11.87 17.00
CA LEU A 35 0.77 -12.09 18.40
C LEU A 35 -0.13 -13.32 18.55
N GLN A 36 -1.17 -13.44 17.73
CA GLN A 36 -2.08 -14.58 17.75
C GLN A 36 -1.32 -15.92 17.59
N VAL A 37 -0.37 -15.98 16.67
CA VAL A 37 0.48 -17.17 16.45
C VAL A 37 1.36 -17.47 17.67
N VAL A 38 1.96 -16.45 18.28
CA VAL A 38 2.81 -16.64 19.47
C VAL A 38 1.98 -17.09 20.67
N GLU A 39 0.80 -16.51 20.88
CA GLU A 39 -0.10 -16.85 21.97
C GLU A 39 -0.65 -18.28 21.84
N ALA A 40 -0.99 -18.70 20.61
CA ALA A 40 -1.39 -20.09 20.34
C ALA A 40 -0.27 -21.07 20.72
N LYS A 41 0.97 -20.79 20.31
CA LYS A 41 2.14 -21.64 20.66
C LYS A 41 2.43 -21.68 22.15
N LEU A 42 2.28 -20.55 22.86
CA LEU A 42 2.42 -20.52 24.32
C LEU A 42 1.35 -21.36 25.01
N ALA A 43 0.10 -21.29 24.55
CA ALA A 43 -0.99 -22.12 25.06
C ALA A 43 -0.72 -23.61 24.83
N GLU A 44 -0.23 -24.00 23.64
CA GLU A 44 0.18 -25.38 23.34
C GLU A 44 1.27 -25.89 24.29
N LEU A 45 2.32 -25.09 24.54
CA LEU A 45 3.39 -25.44 25.50
C LEU A 45 2.86 -25.58 26.93
N TYR A 46 1.96 -24.69 27.33
CA TYR A 46 1.33 -24.75 28.66
C TYR A 46 0.49 -26.01 28.82
N HIS A 47 -0.34 -26.35 27.83
CA HIS A 47 -1.13 -27.58 27.83
C HIS A 47 -0.25 -28.83 27.84
N ALA A 48 0.81 -28.88 27.03
CA ALA A 48 1.75 -29.99 27.02
C ALA A 48 2.43 -30.20 28.38
N SER A 49 2.75 -29.11 29.09
CA SER A 49 3.35 -29.18 30.43
C SER A 49 2.40 -29.73 31.51
N LEU A 50 1.08 -29.58 31.31
CA LEU A 50 0.05 -30.08 32.21
C LEU A 50 -0.33 -31.54 31.91
N SER A 51 -0.26 -31.96 30.64
CA SER A 51 -0.67 -33.31 30.23
C SER A 51 0.40 -34.38 30.42
N ASP A 52 1.69 -34.01 30.40
CA ASP A 52 2.77 -34.98 30.30
C ASP A 52 3.57 -35.10 31.61
N SER A 53 3.20 -36.08 32.44
CA SER A 53 3.87 -36.37 33.71
C SER A 53 5.21 -37.10 33.53
N VAL A 54 5.58 -37.48 32.30
CA VAL A 54 6.78 -38.29 32.00
C VAL A 54 7.59 -37.73 30.81
N VAL A 55 7.76 -36.41 30.74
CA VAL A 55 8.75 -35.82 29.81
C VAL A 55 10.17 -35.97 30.36
N ASP A 56 11.09 -36.42 29.50
CA ASP A 56 12.52 -36.45 29.84
C ASP A 56 13.07 -35.04 30.13
N ALA A 57 14.17 -34.97 30.88
CA ALA A 57 14.76 -33.70 31.30
C ALA A 57 15.21 -32.80 30.13
N LYS A 58 15.62 -33.36 28.99
CA LYS A 58 16.01 -32.60 27.78
C LYS A 58 14.80 -31.99 27.09
N THR A 59 13.68 -32.70 27.09
CA THR A 59 12.42 -32.22 26.52
C THR A 59 11.88 -31.09 27.39
N ARG A 60 11.85 -31.24 28.73
CA ARG A 60 11.47 -30.16 29.64
C ARG A 60 12.33 -28.89 29.47
N ASP A 61 13.64 -29.05 29.31
CA ASP A 61 14.57 -27.94 29.08
C ASP A 61 14.35 -27.24 27.73
N ARG A 62 14.03 -27.98 26.66
CA ARG A 62 13.61 -27.40 25.38
C ARG A 62 12.32 -26.60 25.51
N HIS A 63 11.28 -27.18 26.11
CA HIS A 63 10.00 -26.50 26.32
C HIS A 63 10.16 -25.21 27.11
N HIS A 64 11.01 -25.21 28.16
CA HIS A 64 11.32 -24.00 28.92
C HIS A 64 12.01 -22.92 28.07
N ARG A 65 13.02 -23.30 27.28
CA ARG A 65 13.74 -22.37 26.39
C ARG A 65 12.83 -21.81 25.30
N ASP A 66 12.00 -22.66 24.69
CA ASP A 66 11.06 -22.24 23.65
C ASP A 66 9.96 -21.33 24.21
N GLY A 67 9.44 -21.63 25.41
CA GLY A 67 8.50 -20.77 26.12
C GLY A 67 9.10 -19.39 26.40
N LYS A 68 10.33 -19.33 26.91
CA LYS A 68 11.03 -18.05 27.15
C LYS A 68 11.18 -17.23 25.87
N ARG A 69 11.60 -17.85 24.76
CA ARG A 69 11.74 -17.18 23.45
C ARG A 69 10.41 -16.66 22.93
N LEU A 70 9.33 -17.40 23.11
CA LEU A 70 7.99 -16.97 22.69
C LEU A 70 7.49 -15.78 23.52
N GLU A 71 7.73 -15.77 24.84
CA GLU A 71 7.40 -14.62 25.69
C GLU A 71 8.21 -13.36 25.32
N GLU A 72 9.50 -13.52 25.01
CA GLU A 72 10.33 -12.42 24.48
C GLU A 72 9.78 -11.88 23.16
N CYS A 73 9.39 -12.76 22.22
CA CYS A 73 8.72 -12.36 20.98
C CYS A 73 7.39 -11.64 21.24
N LYS A 74 6.57 -12.14 22.17
CA LYS A 74 5.30 -11.52 22.55
C LYS A 74 5.52 -10.11 23.08
N ALA A 75 6.46 -9.95 24.01
CA ALA A 75 6.81 -8.65 24.58
C ALA A 75 7.32 -7.67 23.50
N ALA A 76 8.15 -8.15 22.56
CA ALA A 76 8.64 -7.33 21.45
C ALA A 76 7.50 -6.86 20.53
N TYR A 77 6.57 -7.74 20.16
CA TYR A 77 5.43 -7.35 19.33
C TYR A 77 4.48 -6.39 20.04
N LEU A 78 4.24 -6.57 21.35
CA LEU A 78 3.43 -5.63 22.13
C LEU A 78 4.10 -4.25 22.22
N ALA A 79 5.41 -4.20 22.48
CA ALA A 79 6.17 -2.94 22.51
C ALA A 79 6.10 -2.21 21.17
N GLU A 80 6.21 -2.93 20.06
CA GLU A 80 6.10 -2.34 18.72
C GLU A 80 4.69 -1.82 18.42
N ARG A 81 3.64 -2.57 18.78
CA ARG A 81 2.24 -2.09 18.67
C ARG A 81 1.99 -0.85 19.51
N HIS A 82 2.57 -0.79 20.71
CA HIS A 82 2.49 0.39 21.56
C HIS A 82 3.16 1.60 20.90
N LYS A 83 4.33 1.44 20.28
CA LYS A 83 4.99 2.53 19.53
C LYS A 83 4.17 3.01 18.34
N LEU A 84 3.54 2.09 17.59
CA LEU A 84 2.68 2.46 16.45
C LEU A 84 1.50 3.35 16.84
N HIS A 85 1.02 3.24 18.08
CA HIS A 85 -0.07 4.06 18.60
C HIS A 85 0.43 5.14 19.57
N ALA A 86 1.74 5.28 19.73
CA ALA A 86 2.34 6.29 20.59
C ALA A 86 2.42 7.61 19.84
N GLY A 87 1.82 8.65 20.39
CA GLY A 87 1.81 9.99 19.81
C GLY A 87 0.52 10.72 20.16
N GLY A 88 0.59 12.04 20.27
CA GLY A 88 -0.61 12.87 20.29
C GLY A 88 -1.27 12.88 18.91
N GLN A 89 -2.59 13.09 18.88
CA GLN A 89 -3.37 13.17 17.62
C GLN A 89 -2.84 14.25 16.65
N ASP A 90 -2.06 15.22 17.15
CA ASP A 90 -1.54 16.35 16.39
C ASP A 90 -0.12 16.13 15.79
N ASP A 91 0.64 15.12 16.23
CA ASP A 91 2.06 14.93 15.80
C ASP A 91 2.32 13.64 15.00
N TRP A 92 1.28 12.82 14.78
CA TRP A 92 1.44 11.51 14.14
C TRP A 92 1.95 11.61 12.68
N LEU A 93 1.54 12.65 11.93
CA LEU A 93 2.02 12.86 10.56
C LEU A 93 3.52 13.16 10.51
N ALA A 94 4.05 13.83 11.52
CA ALA A 94 5.47 14.20 11.59
C ALA A 94 6.36 13.02 12.00
N THR A 95 5.80 12.02 12.70
CA THR A 95 6.53 10.90 13.29
C THR A 95 6.46 9.61 12.48
N HIS A 96 5.32 9.34 11.81
CA HIS A 96 5.13 8.12 11.03
C HIS A 96 5.80 8.18 9.66
N ARG A 97 6.25 7.00 9.18
CA ARG A 97 6.92 6.84 7.88
C ARG A 97 6.42 5.57 7.18
N ILE A 98 6.24 5.65 5.86
CA ILE A 98 5.92 4.48 5.03
C ILE A 98 7.22 3.72 4.76
N SER A 99 7.32 2.49 5.27
CA SER A 99 8.48 1.63 5.04
C SER A 99 8.35 0.78 3.77
N LYS A 100 9.48 0.27 3.26
CA LYS A 100 9.46 -0.73 2.18
C LYS A 100 8.66 -1.98 2.54
N ASP A 101 8.73 -2.44 3.78
CA ASP A 101 8.03 -3.65 4.23
C ASP A 101 6.50 -3.52 4.10
N VAL A 102 5.95 -2.33 4.38
CA VAL A 102 4.50 -2.12 4.22
C VAL A 102 4.10 -1.98 2.76
N LEU A 103 4.93 -1.36 1.91
CA LEU A 103 4.67 -1.28 0.48
C LEU A 103 4.66 -2.66 -0.16
N ALA A 104 5.63 -3.52 0.19
CA ALA A 104 5.67 -4.92 -0.26
C ALA A 104 4.41 -5.69 0.17
N GLU A 105 4.00 -5.58 1.44
CA GLU A 105 2.78 -6.24 1.93
C GLU A 105 1.52 -5.74 1.23
N VAL A 106 1.39 -4.43 1.03
CA VAL A 106 0.22 -3.85 0.36
C VAL A 106 0.16 -4.30 -1.09
N LEU A 107 1.28 -4.26 -1.81
CA LEU A 107 1.36 -4.74 -3.20
C LEU A 107 0.99 -6.22 -3.33
N GLU A 108 1.45 -7.07 -2.41
CA GLU A 108 1.05 -8.47 -2.36
C GLU A 108 -0.46 -8.62 -2.14
N ARG A 109 -1.04 -7.85 -1.19
CA ARG A 109 -2.49 -7.87 -0.91
C ARG A 109 -3.34 -7.33 -2.05
N LEU A 110 -2.82 -6.38 -2.81
CA LEU A 110 -3.45 -5.84 -4.01
C LEU A 110 -3.32 -6.78 -5.23
N GLY A 111 -2.64 -7.92 -5.09
CA GLY A 111 -2.49 -8.92 -6.16
C GLY A 111 -1.38 -8.59 -7.16
N MET A 112 -0.44 -7.71 -6.80
CA MET A 112 0.72 -7.35 -7.62
C MET A 112 2.02 -7.43 -6.81
N PRO A 113 2.45 -8.62 -6.37
CA PRO A 113 3.74 -8.75 -5.70
C PRO A 113 4.86 -8.33 -6.64
N VAL A 114 5.79 -7.52 -6.13
CA VAL A 114 6.99 -7.07 -6.83
C VAL A 114 8.24 -7.51 -6.06
N SER A 115 9.40 -7.44 -6.69
CA SER A 115 10.67 -7.80 -6.07
C SER A 115 11.08 -6.80 -4.99
N ALA A 116 11.94 -7.23 -4.06
CA ALA A 116 12.47 -6.34 -3.03
C ALA A 116 13.24 -5.14 -3.63
N ALA A 117 13.94 -5.34 -4.75
CA ALA A 117 14.63 -4.28 -5.46
C ALA A 117 13.65 -3.24 -6.03
N GLU A 118 12.55 -3.69 -6.64
CA GLU A 118 11.50 -2.77 -7.14
C GLU A 118 10.86 -1.96 -6.01
N VAL A 119 10.62 -2.56 -4.82
CA VAL A 119 10.12 -1.80 -3.66
C VAL A 119 11.15 -0.80 -3.15
N GLU A 120 12.45 -1.15 -3.18
CA GLU A 120 13.52 -0.23 -2.80
C GLU A 120 13.60 0.95 -3.77
N ASP A 121 13.51 0.70 -5.08
CA ASP A 121 13.45 1.74 -6.11
C ASP A 121 12.24 2.66 -5.89
N MET A 122 11.06 2.10 -5.61
CA MET A 122 9.85 2.89 -5.30
C MET A 122 10.04 3.85 -4.11
N VAL A 123 10.74 3.42 -3.05
CA VAL A 123 11.04 4.29 -1.92
C VAL A 123 12.07 5.34 -2.34
N TRP A 124 13.10 4.93 -3.06
CA TRP A 124 14.19 5.80 -3.50
C TRP A 124 13.72 6.95 -4.41
N GLU A 125 12.71 6.70 -5.26
CA GLU A 125 12.08 7.70 -6.13
C GLU A 125 11.43 8.88 -5.39
N VAL A 126 11.10 8.70 -4.11
CA VAL A 126 10.30 9.65 -3.31
C VAL A 126 11.05 10.15 -2.06
N ASN A 127 12.02 9.39 -1.56
CA ASN A 127 12.73 9.65 -0.31
C ASN A 127 13.87 10.67 -0.46
N ASP A 128 13.52 11.95 -0.58
CA ASP A 128 14.49 13.06 -0.62
C ASP A 128 15.34 13.15 0.66
N GLY A 129 14.79 12.73 1.80
CA GLY A 129 15.45 12.77 3.11
C GLY A 129 16.54 11.72 3.33
N LEU A 130 16.67 10.74 2.43
CA LEU A 130 17.65 9.64 2.50
C LEU A 130 17.63 8.86 3.83
N ASP A 131 16.49 8.80 4.51
CA ASP A 131 16.29 8.05 5.75
C ASP A 131 15.73 6.64 5.52
N GLY A 132 15.46 6.28 4.25
CA GLY A 132 15.01 4.96 3.84
C GLY A 132 13.52 4.68 4.06
N ALA A 133 12.71 5.69 4.39
CA ALA A 133 11.26 5.56 4.54
C ALA A 133 10.52 6.86 4.19
N VAL A 134 9.33 6.78 3.60
CA VAL A 134 8.66 7.98 3.08
C VAL A 134 7.91 8.72 4.18
N SER A 135 8.25 9.98 4.41
CA SER A 135 7.57 10.91 5.31
C SER A 135 6.26 11.45 4.75
N TRP A 136 5.43 12.06 5.60
CA TRP A 136 4.18 12.68 5.17
C TRP A 136 4.40 13.74 4.08
N ASP A 137 5.42 14.59 4.24
CA ASP A 137 5.69 15.67 3.28
C ASP A 137 6.21 15.13 1.95
N GLU A 138 7.05 14.10 1.95
CA GLU A 138 7.51 13.42 0.73
C GLU A 138 6.36 12.71 0.02
N TYR A 139 5.54 11.97 0.77
CA TYR A 139 4.35 11.28 0.28
C TYR A 139 3.39 12.27 -0.41
N LYS A 140 3.06 13.37 0.29
CA LYS A 140 2.15 14.40 -0.23
C LYS A 140 2.73 15.08 -1.48
N ARG A 141 4.01 15.46 -1.47
CA ARG A 141 4.67 16.09 -2.63
C ARG A 141 4.71 15.15 -3.84
N SER A 142 5.03 13.87 -3.64
CA SER A 142 5.01 12.87 -4.70
C SER A 142 3.62 12.70 -5.31
N PHE A 143 2.58 12.67 -4.48
CA PHE A 143 1.21 12.57 -4.95
C PHE A 143 0.82 13.77 -5.83
N LEU A 144 1.11 15.00 -5.38
CA LEU A 144 0.81 16.22 -6.13
C LEU A 144 1.59 16.28 -7.45
N ARG A 145 2.88 15.92 -7.46
CA ARG A 145 3.67 15.80 -8.70
C ARG A 145 3.01 14.87 -9.70
N CYS A 146 2.66 13.66 -9.27
CA CYS A 146 2.01 12.66 -10.13
C CYS A 146 0.64 13.11 -10.62
N LYS A 147 -0.16 13.75 -9.76
CA LYS A 147 -1.50 14.26 -10.13
C LYS A 147 -1.41 15.31 -11.24
N HIS A 148 -0.43 16.21 -11.17
CA HIS A 148 -0.25 17.27 -12.16
C HIS A 148 0.64 16.87 -13.34
N ASP A 149 1.23 15.69 -13.31
CA ASP A 149 2.10 15.21 -14.40
C ASP A 149 1.29 14.84 -15.65
N LYS A 150 1.58 15.58 -16.72
CA LYS A 150 1.07 15.37 -18.08
C LYS A 150 2.10 14.73 -19.01
N THR A 151 3.34 14.59 -18.55
CA THR A 151 4.47 14.05 -19.32
C THR A 151 4.57 12.53 -19.19
N CYS A 152 3.96 11.95 -18.15
CA CYS A 152 4.04 10.53 -17.79
C CYS A 152 5.48 10.11 -17.45
N LEU A 153 6.31 11.03 -16.96
CA LEU A 153 7.70 10.79 -16.56
C LEU A 153 7.85 10.69 -15.04
N GLU A 154 6.84 11.10 -14.27
CA GLU A 154 6.87 10.93 -12.82
C GLU A 154 6.77 9.45 -12.44
N PRO A 155 7.49 9.00 -11.40
CA PRO A 155 7.29 7.66 -10.87
C PRO A 155 5.91 7.51 -10.24
N THR A 156 5.08 6.63 -10.80
CA THR A 156 3.63 6.61 -10.52
C THR A 156 3.17 5.49 -9.60
N LEU A 157 4.02 4.53 -9.23
CA LEU A 157 3.54 3.34 -8.52
C LEU A 157 2.99 3.66 -7.12
N LEU A 158 3.68 4.50 -6.34
CA LEU A 158 3.15 4.98 -5.05
C LEU A 158 1.87 5.80 -5.22
N PHE A 159 1.76 6.58 -6.31
CA PHE A 159 0.55 7.32 -6.66
C PHE A 159 -0.62 6.37 -6.95
N HIS A 160 -0.41 5.31 -7.75
CA HIS A 160 -1.46 4.33 -8.04
C HIS A 160 -1.89 3.57 -6.79
N ILE A 161 -0.96 3.14 -5.93
CA ILE A 161 -1.30 2.51 -4.64
C ILE A 161 -2.17 3.47 -3.83
N THR A 162 -1.78 4.75 -3.78
CA THR A 162 -2.52 5.77 -3.04
C THR A 162 -3.95 5.90 -3.55
N CYS A 163 -4.13 6.15 -4.86
CA CYS A 163 -5.44 6.26 -5.48
C CYS A 163 -6.30 5.00 -5.27
N PHE A 164 -5.72 3.81 -5.37
CA PHE A 164 -6.46 2.57 -5.18
C PHE A 164 -6.92 2.40 -3.72
N VAL A 165 -6.01 2.61 -2.75
CA VAL A 165 -6.30 2.46 -1.31
C VAL A 165 -7.23 3.56 -0.78
N MET A 166 -7.36 4.70 -1.48
CA MET A 166 -8.43 5.67 -1.21
C MET A 166 -9.83 5.05 -1.35
N TYR A 167 -10.00 4.00 -2.14
CA TYR A 167 -11.31 3.36 -2.30
C TYR A 167 -11.34 1.92 -1.78
N ASP A 168 -10.21 1.20 -1.81
CA ASP A 168 -10.03 -0.13 -1.24
C ASP A 168 -9.61 -0.07 0.25
N ARG A 169 -10.56 0.35 1.11
CA ARG A 169 -10.27 0.68 2.52
C ARG A 169 -9.73 -0.49 3.33
N ASP A 170 -10.12 -1.71 3.00
CA ASP A 170 -9.71 -2.93 3.67
C ASP A 170 -8.49 -3.58 3.01
N CYS A 171 -7.99 -3.02 1.90
CA CYS A 171 -6.96 -3.59 1.04
C CYS A 171 -7.36 -5.02 0.61
N SER A 172 -8.58 -5.14 0.06
CA SER A 172 -9.14 -6.36 -0.51
C SER A 172 -8.59 -6.68 -1.91
N GLY A 173 -7.92 -5.71 -2.55
CA GLY A 173 -7.44 -5.77 -3.92
C GLY A 173 -8.53 -5.49 -4.96
N LYS A 174 -9.71 -5.02 -4.53
CA LYS A 174 -10.87 -4.78 -5.40
C LYS A 174 -11.54 -3.46 -5.04
N VAL A 175 -11.86 -2.65 -6.05
CA VAL A 175 -12.73 -1.48 -5.91
C VAL A 175 -13.97 -1.66 -6.76
N SER A 176 -15.09 -1.09 -6.31
CA SER A 176 -16.34 -1.10 -7.09
C SER A 176 -16.18 -0.25 -8.36
N MET A 177 -17.09 -0.43 -9.31
CA MET A 177 -17.09 0.36 -10.54
C MET A 177 -17.29 1.86 -10.26
N ASP A 178 -18.20 2.22 -9.36
CA ASP A 178 -18.46 3.61 -8.96
C ASP A 178 -17.20 4.23 -8.34
N ASP A 179 -16.53 3.50 -7.44
CA ASP A 179 -15.28 3.94 -6.84
C ASP A 179 -14.15 4.08 -7.87
N ALA A 180 -14.07 3.16 -8.84
CA ALA A 180 -13.10 3.22 -9.94
C ALA A 180 -13.31 4.46 -10.82
N MET A 181 -14.55 4.87 -11.07
CA MET A 181 -14.83 6.13 -11.79
C MET A 181 -14.28 7.33 -11.04
N HIS A 182 -14.53 7.44 -9.73
CA HIS A 182 -14.01 8.54 -8.92
C HIS A 182 -12.47 8.55 -8.90
N MET A 183 -11.86 7.37 -8.77
CA MET A 183 -10.42 7.20 -8.81
C MET A 183 -9.81 7.65 -10.15
N LEU A 184 -10.40 7.26 -11.28
CA LEU A 184 -9.90 7.65 -12.61
C LEU A 184 -10.13 9.14 -12.90
N PHE A 185 -11.23 9.72 -12.41
CA PHE A 185 -11.49 11.15 -12.53
C PHE A 185 -10.36 11.99 -11.92
N LEU A 186 -9.78 11.56 -10.80
CA LEU A 186 -8.68 12.27 -10.14
C LEU A 186 -7.45 12.45 -11.05
N LYS A 187 -7.17 11.48 -11.93
CA LYS A 187 -6.00 11.51 -12.83
C LYS A 187 -6.34 12.02 -14.23
N TYR A 188 -7.49 11.60 -14.77
CA TYR A 188 -7.86 11.82 -16.18
C TYR A 188 -8.94 12.88 -16.37
N GLY A 189 -9.58 13.35 -15.30
CA GLY A 189 -10.71 14.28 -15.35
C GLY A 189 -11.82 13.75 -16.26
N ASN A 190 -12.31 14.62 -17.15
CA ASN A 190 -13.41 14.28 -18.07
C ASN A 190 -13.08 13.15 -19.07
N HIS A 191 -11.81 12.74 -19.19
CA HIS A 191 -11.42 11.61 -20.03
C HIS A 191 -11.57 10.24 -19.35
N MET A 192 -12.00 10.20 -18.08
CA MET A 192 -12.19 8.95 -17.32
C MET A 192 -13.09 7.92 -18.02
N GLU A 193 -14.09 8.36 -18.80
CA GLU A 193 -15.01 7.44 -19.50
C GLU A 193 -14.29 6.60 -20.55
N ALA A 194 -13.31 7.19 -21.24
CA ALA A 194 -12.49 6.47 -22.21
C ALA A 194 -11.62 5.39 -21.54
N GLU A 195 -11.06 5.71 -20.36
CA GLU A 195 -10.28 4.76 -19.55
C GLU A 195 -11.14 3.62 -19.00
N MET A 196 -12.37 3.94 -18.57
CA MET A 196 -13.35 2.93 -18.17
C MET A 196 -13.75 2.01 -19.34
N GLU A 197 -13.96 2.56 -20.53
CA GLU A 197 -14.19 1.76 -21.74
C GLU A 197 -12.97 0.91 -22.10
N ALA A 198 -11.75 1.39 -21.88
CA ALA A 198 -10.52 0.62 -22.12
C ALA A 198 -10.39 -0.56 -21.13
N LEU A 199 -10.80 -0.38 -19.87
CA LEU A 199 -10.78 -1.42 -18.83
C LEU A 199 -11.85 -2.49 -19.01
N PHE A 200 -13.09 -2.08 -19.30
CA PHE A 200 -14.27 -2.94 -19.23
C PHE A 200 -14.90 -3.23 -20.61
N GLY A 201 -14.48 -2.51 -21.66
CA GLY A 201 -15.07 -2.57 -22.99
C GLY A 201 -16.39 -1.80 -23.11
N LYS A 202 -16.89 -1.68 -24.35
CA LYS A 202 -18.12 -0.91 -24.70
C LYS A 202 -19.44 -1.51 -24.21
N ARG A 203 -19.41 -2.68 -23.56
CA ARG A 203 -20.61 -3.39 -23.08
C ARG A 203 -20.31 -3.97 -21.72
N LEU A 204 -20.51 -3.15 -20.69
CA LEU A 204 -20.85 -3.65 -19.37
C LEU A 204 -22.16 -4.42 -19.55
N ARG A 205 -22.12 -5.74 -19.46
CA ARG A 205 -23.35 -6.53 -19.58
C ARG A 205 -24.18 -6.25 -18.32
N ASP A 206 -25.46 -5.91 -18.50
CA ASP A 206 -26.39 -5.58 -17.42
C ASP A 206 -26.52 -6.68 -16.34
N ASP A 207 -26.01 -7.89 -16.62
CA ASP A 207 -26.10 -9.07 -15.76
C ASP A 207 -24.89 -9.27 -14.81
N GLU A 208 -23.85 -8.43 -14.88
CA GLU A 208 -22.65 -8.56 -14.04
C GLU A 208 -22.73 -7.62 -12.83
N PHE A 209 -23.61 -7.98 -11.88
CA PHE A 209 -24.09 -7.13 -10.78
C PHE A 209 -23.02 -6.62 -9.79
N VAL A 210 -21.74 -7.03 -9.92
CA VAL A 210 -20.61 -6.50 -9.15
C VAL A 210 -19.33 -6.53 -10.00
N MET A 211 -19.25 -5.65 -11.01
CA MET A 211 -17.99 -5.44 -11.73
C MET A 211 -17.00 -4.72 -10.79
N THR A 212 -15.82 -5.32 -10.58
CA THR A 212 -14.77 -4.74 -9.72
C THR A 212 -13.50 -4.51 -10.52
N LEU A 213 -12.78 -3.44 -10.18
CA LEU A 213 -11.46 -3.16 -10.72
C LEU A 213 -10.39 -3.63 -9.74
N THR A 214 -9.38 -4.33 -10.25
CA THR A 214 -8.22 -4.77 -9.46
C THR A 214 -7.01 -3.87 -9.72
N PHE A 215 -6.12 -3.80 -8.75
CA PHE A 215 -4.92 -2.95 -8.85
C PHE A 215 -4.01 -3.28 -10.06
N PRO A 216 -3.76 -4.56 -10.42
CA PRO A 216 -3.01 -4.88 -11.64
C PRO A 216 -3.69 -4.38 -12.93
N GLN A 217 -5.02 -4.29 -12.96
CA GLN A 217 -5.73 -3.75 -14.13
C GLN A 217 -5.51 -2.24 -14.26
N VAL A 218 -5.51 -1.50 -13.14
CA VAL A 218 -5.19 -0.07 -13.12
C VAL A 218 -3.77 0.17 -13.65
N CYS A 219 -2.79 -0.59 -13.17
CA CYS A 219 -1.40 -0.42 -13.60
C CYS A 219 -1.19 -0.70 -15.11
N LYS A 220 -1.96 -1.61 -15.70
CA LYS A 220 -1.90 -1.94 -17.14
C LYS A 220 -2.40 -0.81 -18.04
N LEU A 221 -3.40 -0.03 -17.60
CA LEU A 221 -3.83 1.16 -18.34
C LEU A 221 -2.67 2.14 -18.49
N HIS A 222 -2.02 2.47 -17.38
CA HIS A 222 -0.95 3.46 -17.35
C HIS A 222 0.31 3.03 -18.11
N GLN A 223 0.62 1.73 -18.16
CA GLN A 223 1.70 1.21 -19.01
C GLN A 223 1.41 1.44 -20.50
N SER A 224 0.14 1.42 -20.91
CA SER A 224 -0.26 1.68 -22.30
C SER A 224 -0.09 3.17 -22.65
N ASP A 225 -0.40 4.08 -21.72
CA ASP A 225 -0.19 5.52 -21.88
C ASP A 225 1.31 5.87 -22.04
N TYR A 226 2.18 5.25 -21.24
CA TYR A 226 3.64 5.44 -21.33
C TYR A 226 4.18 5.04 -22.71
N ILE A 227 3.68 3.94 -23.28
CA ILE A 227 4.05 3.45 -24.61
C ILE A 227 3.55 4.41 -25.70
N HIS A 228 2.33 4.93 -25.59
CA HIS A 228 1.78 5.87 -26.57
C HIS A 228 2.52 7.23 -26.59
N VAL A 229 2.94 7.74 -25.44
CA VAL A 229 3.80 8.95 -25.37
C VAL A 229 5.14 8.70 -26.06
N HIS A 230 5.76 7.53 -25.86
CA HIS A 230 7.04 7.17 -26.51
C HIS A 230 6.91 6.99 -28.03
N ILE A 231 5.81 6.41 -28.52
CA ILE A 231 5.56 6.25 -29.96
C ILE A 231 5.19 7.61 -30.62
N GLY A 232 4.41 8.45 -29.93
CA GLY A 232 4.06 9.79 -30.38
C GLY A 232 5.24 10.77 -30.41
N SER A 233 6.23 10.57 -29.53
CA SER A 233 7.50 11.33 -29.52
C SER A 233 8.42 10.93 -30.67
N THR A 234 8.32 9.69 -31.16
CA THR A 234 9.21 9.14 -32.19
C THR A 234 8.73 9.40 -33.62
N THR A 235 7.53 9.97 -33.82
CA THR A 235 6.94 10.22 -35.15
C THR A 235 7.04 11.68 -35.64
N ARG A 236 7.92 12.50 -35.05
CA ARG A 236 8.17 13.86 -35.55
C ARG A 236 9.65 14.19 -35.79
N SER A 237 10.37 13.33 -36.49
CA SER A 237 11.50 13.76 -37.32
C SER A 237 11.97 12.64 -38.23
N ARG A 238 11.57 12.72 -39.50
CA ARG A 238 12.34 12.32 -40.69
C ARG A 238 11.41 12.45 -41.87
N TYR A 239 11.43 13.63 -42.49
CA TYR A 239 11.23 13.90 -43.92
C TYR A 239 11.13 15.42 -44.08
N VAL A 240 12.27 16.12 -44.07
CA VAL A 240 12.51 17.26 -44.98
C VAL A 240 14.03 17.40 -45.16
N SER A 241 14.45 17.33 -46.42
CA SER A 241 15.79 17.50 -47.01
C SER A 241 16.72 16.30 -46.97
#